data_AF-A0A8T0ECA0-F1
#
_entry.id   AF-A0A8T0ECA0-F1
#
_cell.length_a   1.000
_cell.length_b   1.000
_cell.length_c   1.000
_cell.angle_alpha   90.00
_cell.angle_beta   90.00
_cell.angle_gamma   90.00
#
_symmetry.space_group_name_H-M   'P 1'
#
loop_
_entity.id
_entity.type
_entity.pdbx_description
1 polymer ?
#
loop_
_entity_poly.entity_id
_entity_poly.type
_entity_poly.pdbx_seq_one_letter_code
_entity_poly.pdbx_strand_id
1 'polypeptide(L)'
;MSLRNFDNIPVMRKPDESPGFYLNKLERLIEEKYKTKFNNYWEFHKWTTDHLSEFWSEFWDFTGIIHSKRFDEVIDCTVPMSDFPEWFKGAKLNFAENLLKFRDNRTAIIEAGEDKEPRYITFAEMYEESKLYAAAFRKFGIKKGDVVACYVSNRPEPLFAMHATASIGAIWTGALPLFGAQAVLNRLKQVSPRILLTIDRFPNDREEIDMLPKIQEIVNNLPSVEKVIIIPSKKESKLKDISNIRNSCFLDEFLKLGIDEKGSIPEMEFEQVSFSHPVS
;
A
#
# COMPACT_ATOMS: atom_id res chain seq x y z
N MET A 1 -13.95 15.15 -35.39
CA MET A 1 -13.78 13.72 -35.09
C MET A 1 -15.13 13.05 -35.23
N SER A 2 -15.28 12.10 -36.15
CA SER A 2 -16.51 11.28 -36.23
C SER A 2 -16.59 10.43 -34.96
N LEU A 3 -17.65 10.62 -34.16
CA LEU A 3 -17.92 9.78 -33.00
C LEU A 3 -18.07 8.34 -33.50
N ARG A 4 -17.33 7.40 -32.90
CA ARG A 4 -17.45 5.98 -33.25
C ARG A 4 -18.89 5.55 -33.00
N ASN A 5 -19.56 4.99 -34.01
CA ASN A 5 -20.89 4.42 -33.87
C ASN A 5 -20.76 3.05 -33.18
N PHE A 6 -21.41 2.90 -32.03
CA PHE A 6 -21.39 1.70 -31.21
C PHE A 6 -22.72 0.93 -31.25
N ASP A 7 -23.68 1.35 -32.08
CA ASP A 7 -25.06 0.83 -32.10
C ASP A 7 -25.13 -0.64 -32.57
N ASN A 8 -24.13 -1.08 -33.34
CA ASN A 8 -24.09 -2.43 -33.94
C ASN A 8 -22.99 -3.32 -33.35
N ILE A 9 -22.43 -3.00 -32.19
CA ILE A 9 -21.45 -3.89 -31.55
C ILE A 9 -22.18 -5.09 -30.92
N PRO A 10 -21.86 -6.34 -31.32
CA PRO A 10 -22.46 -7.52 -30.72
C PRO A 10 -22.05 -7.63 -29.25
N VAL A 11 -23.03 -7.83 -28.38
CA VAL A 11 -22.78 -8.12 -26.96
C VAL A 11 -22.14 -9.49 -26.83
N MET A 12 -20.86 -9.53 -26.46
CA MET A 12 -20.07 -10.78 -26.40
C MET A 12 -20.50 -11.71 -25.26
N ARG A 13 -20.98 -11.15 -24.15
CA ARG A 13 -21.48 -11.88 -22.99
C ARG A 13 -22.43 -10.98 -22.21
N LYS A 14 -23.54 -11.55 -21.74
CA LYS A 14 -24.33 -10.96 -20.66
C LYS A 14 -24.01 -11.74 -19.37
N PRO A 15 -23.67 -11.07 -18.27
CA PRO A 15 -23.58 -11.75 -16.99
C PRO A 15 -24.96 -12.33 -16.64
N ASP A 16 -24.98 -13.44 -15.91
CA ASP A 16 -26.23 -13.94 -15.32
C ASP A 16 -26.83 -12.82 -14.46
N GLU A 17 -28.16 -12.72 -14.40
CA GLU A 17 -28.91 -11.59 -13.80
C GLU A 17 -28.74 -11.42 -12.28
N SER A 18 -27.68 -11.96 -11.68
CA SER A 18 -27.31 -11.74 -10.29
C SER A 18 -26.20 -10.68 -10.25
N PRO A 19 -26.52 -9.40 -9.99
CA PRO A 19 -25.49 -8.43 -9.69
C PRO A 19 -24.67 -8.91 -8.49
N GLY A 20 -23.41 -8.49 -8.41
CA GLY A 20 -22.52 -8.87 -7.31
C GLY A 20 -23.20 -8.62 -5.95
N PHE A 21 -23.19 -9.64 -5.08
CA PHE A 21 -23.91 -9.68 -3.81
C PHE A 21 -23.75 -8.40 -2.96
N TYR A 22 -22.55 -7.79 -2.97
CA TYR A 22 -22.26 -6.58 -2.19
C TYR A 22 -22.88 -5.30 -2.78
N LEU A 23 -22.91 -5.15 -4.11
CA LEU A 23 -23.49 -3.98 -4.75
C LEU A 23 -25.01 -3.93 -4.48
N ASN A 24 -25.69 -5.07 -4.66
CA ASN A 24 -27.11 -5.20 -4.33
C ASN A 24 -27.40 -4.92 -2.86
N LYS A 25 -26.51 -5.33 -1.97
CA LYS A 25 -26.67 -5.08 -0.53
C LYS A 25 -26.55 -3.58 -0.22
N LEU A 26 -25.56 -2.90 -0.78
CA LEU A 26 -25.41 -1.45 -0.63
C LEU A 26 -26.60 -0.69 -1.23
N GLU A 27 -27.02 -1.07 -2.44
CA GLU A 27 -28.16 -0.49 -3.14
C GLU A 27 -29.43 -0.58 -2.28
N ARG A 28 -29.75 -1.77 -1.75
CA ARG A 28 -30.91 -1.97 -0.86
C ARG A 28 -30.85 -1.12 0.40
N LEU A 29 -29.67 -1.00 1.03
CA LEU A 29 -29.50 -0.15 2.22
C LEU A 29 -29.80 1.31 1.89
N ILE A 30 -29.40 1.77 0.71
CA ILE A 30 -29.70 3.12 0.21
C ILE A 30 -31.19 3.27 -0.10
N GLU A 31 -31.80 2.31 -0.81
CA GLU A 31 -33.24 2.30 -1.11
C GLU A 31 -34.08 2.40 0.17
N GLU A 32 -33.75 1.58 1.17
CA GLU A 32 -34.42 1.57 2.47
C GLU A 32 -34.26 2.90 3.23
N LYS A 33 -33.02 3.41 3.32
CA LYS A 33 -32.72 4.64 4.07
C LYS A 33 -33.32 5.89 3.45
N TYR A 34 -33.20 6.02 2.13
CA TYR A 34 -33.64 7.21 1.38
C TYR A 34 -35.05 7.06 0.79
N LYS A 35 -35.73 5.93 1.03
CA LYS A 35 -37.07 5.62 0.51
C LYS A 35 -37.16 5.79 -1.00
N THR A 36 -36.12 5.33 -1.69
CA THR A 36 -36.01 5.35 -3.15
C THR A 36 -36.07 3.94 -3.71
N LYS A 37 -36.18 3.82 -5.04
CA LYS A 37 -36.11 2.54 -5.73
C LYS A 37 -35.39 2.71 -7.07
N PHE A 38 -34.47 1.81 -7.38
CA PHE A 38 -33.75 1.80 -8.64
C PHE A 38 -34.17 0.58 -9.45
N ASN A 39 -34.60 0.79 -10.71
CA ASN A 39 -35.05 -0.29 -11.58
C ASN A 39 -33.90 -0.93 -12.36
N ASN A 40 -32.76 -0.24 -12.43
CA ASN A 40 -31.57 -0.68 -13.13
C ASN A 40 -30.32 0.03 -12.61
N TYR A 41 -29.16 -0.51 -12.97
CA TYR A 41 -27.85 0.04 -12.59
C TYR A 41 -27.69 1.52 -12.92
N TRP A 42 -28.24 2.00 -14.05
CA TRP A 42 -28.06 3.38 -14.49
C TRP A 42 -28.85 4.38 -13.63
N GLU A 43 -30.02 3.98 -13.12
CA GLU A 43 -30.77 4.76 -12.14
C GLU A 43 -30.00 4.84 -10.82
N PHE A 44 -29.45 3.73 -10.34
CA PHE A 44 -28.60 3.73 -9.15
C PHE A 44 -27.34 4.59 -9.34
N HIS A 45 -26.60 4.40 -10.43
CA HIS A 45 -25.43 5.20 -10.79
C HIS A 45 -25.77 6.70 -10.88
N LYS A 46 -26.89 7.06 -11.52
CA LYS A 46 -27.32 8.47 -11.58
C LYS A 46 -27.51 9.03 -10.18
N TRP A 47 -28.15 8.27 -9.29
CA TRP A 47 -28.31 8.69 -7.91
C TRP A 47 -26.97 8.86 -7.18
N THR A 48 -26.01 7.95 -7.36
CA THR A 48 -24.69 8.09 -6.70
C THR A 48 -23.90 9.31 -7.16
N THR A 49 -24.12 9.76 -8.41
CA THR A 49 -23.49 10.98 -8.94
C THR A 49 -24.26 12.26 -8.57
N ASP A 50 -25.59 12.20 -8.46
CA ASP A 50 -26.41 13.34 -8.07
C ASP A 50 -26.36 13.59 -6.55
N HIS A 51 -26.13 12.54 -5.74
CA HIS A 51 -26.09 12.56 -4.27
C HIS A 51 -24.74 12.07 -3.74
N LEU A 52 -23.67 12.76 -4.17
CA LEU A 52 -22.29 12.33 -3.94
C LEU A 52 -21.95 12.16 -2.46
N SER A 53 -22.29 13.16 -1.63
CA SER A 53 -21.99 13.16 -0.19
C SER A 53 -22.75 12.08 0.56
N GLU A 54 -24.03 11.89 0.25
CA GLU A 54 -24.87 10.84 0.81
C GLU A 54 -24.33 9.44 0.45
N PHE A 55 -24.06 9.21 -0.84
CA PHE A 55 -23.54 7.93 -1.32
C PHE A 55 -22.22 7.55 -0.62
N TRP A 56 -21.25 8.46 -0.60
CA TRP A 56 -19.95 8.17 0.00
C TRP A 56 -19.99 8.06 1.53
N SER A 57 -20.94 8.74 2.19
CA SER A 57 -21.23 8.50 3.61
C SER A 57 -21.77 7.08 3.84
N GLU A 58 -22.73 6.61 3.03
CA GLU A 58 -23.22 5.23 3.16
C GLU A 58 -22.13 4.20 2.82
N PHE A 59 -21.31 4.48 1.82
CA PHE A 59 -20.22 3.60 1.42
C PHE A 59 -19.17 3.44 2.53
N TRP A 60 -18.85 4.53 3.23
CA TRP A 60 -17.99 4.51 4.41
C TRP A 60 -18.54 3.58 5.50
N ASP A 61 -19.82 3.74 5.85
CA ASP A 61 -20.45 2.94 6.89
C ASP A 61 -20.61 1.47 6.46
N PHE A 62 -20.94 1.22 5.17
CA PHE A 62 -21.08 -0.12 4.60
C PHE A 62 -19.78 -0.92 4.60
N THR A 63 -18.66 -0.27 4.28
CA THR A 63 -17.34 -0.92 4.22
C THR A 63 -16.74 -1.17 5.60
N GLY A 64 -17.26 -0.49 6.63
CA GLY A 64 -16.81 -0.64 8.02
C GLY A 64 -15.36 -0.19 8.20
N ILE A 65 -15.02 0.97 7.63
CA ILE A 65 -13.70 1.58 7.79
C ILE A 65 -13.43 1.80 9.27
N ILE A 66 -12.30 1.31 9.76
CA ILE A 66 -11.81 1.56 11.11
C ILE A 66 -11.24 2.97 11.13
N HIS A 67 -11.73 3.78 12.07
CA HIS A 67 -11.33 5.17 12.25
C HIS A 67 -11.43 5.59 13.72
N SER A 68 -10.54 6.48 14.16
CA SER A 68 -10.64 7.12 15.48
C SER A 68 -11.62 8.29 15.51
N LYS A 69 -11.82 8.96 14.36
CA LYS A 69 -12.81 10.02 14.20
C LYS A 69 -13.51 9.89 12.85
N ARG A 70 -14.85 9.90 12.85
CA ARG A 70 -15.65 9.98 11.62
C ARG A 70 -15.48 11.37 10.99
N PHE A 71 -15.65 11.48 9.68
CA PHE A 71 -15.63 12.77 8.99
C PHE A 71 -16.73 13.70 9.50
N ASP A 72 -16.46 15.00 9.42
CA ASP A 72 -17.43 16.07 9.66
C ASP A 72 -18.19 16.39 8.36
N GLU A 73 -17.51 16.26 7.22
CA GLU A 73 -18.05 16.54 5.87
C GLU A 73 -17.40 15.60 4.84
N VAL A 74 -18.19 15.03 3.92
CA VAL A 74 -17.69 14.09 2.92
C VAL A 74 -16.92 14.81 1.80
N ILE A 75 -17.51 15.85 1.24
CA ILE A 75 -16.89 16.71 0.24
C ILE A 75 -17.70 18.01 0.15
N ASP A 76 -17.01 19.13 0.01
CA ASP A 76 -17.61 20.41 -0.36
C ASP A 76 -17.71 20.52 -1.89
N CYS A 77 -18.90 20.25 -2.44
CA CYS A 77 -19.15 20.32 -3.88
C CYS A 77 -19.12 21.75 -4.45
N THR A 78 -18.96 22.79 -3.62
CA THR A 78 -18.80 24.18 -4.10
C THR A 78 -17.35 24.48 -4.51
N VAL A 79 -16.39 23.69 -4.03
CA VAL A 79 -14.98 23.83 -4.37
C VAL A 79 -14.70 23.18 -5.73
N PRO A 80 -14.11 23.91 -6.70
CA PRO A 80 -13.83 23.36 -8.01
C PRO A 80 -12.71 22.32 -7.96
N MET A 81 -12.73 21.37 -8.90
CA MET A 81 -11.70 20.33 -9.00
C MET A 81 -10.28 20.88 -9.20
N SER A 82 -10.11 22.10 -9.74
CA SER A 82 -8.82 22.78 -9.87
C SER A 82 -8.14 23.04 -8.52
N ASP A 83 -8.93 23.11 -7.46
CA ASP A 83 -8.49 23.49 -6.12
C ASP A 83 -8.42 22.26 -5.19
N PHE A 84 -8.59 21.05 -5.75
CA PHE A 84 -8.50 19.76 -5.06
C PHE A 84 -9.39 19.69 -3.80
N PRO A 85 -10.73 19.57 -3.95
CA PRO A 85 -11.65 19.53 -2.82
C PRO A 85 -11.27 18.41 -1.84
N GLU A 86 -11.28 18.74 -0.55
CA GLU A 86 -10.93 17.79 0.50
C GLU A 86 -12.05 16.75 0.68
N TRP A 87 -11.66 15.47 0.64
CA TRP A 87 -12.56 14.35 0.90
C TRP A 87 -12.51 13.95 2.38
N PHE A 88 -13.67 13.62 2.94
CA PHE A 88 -13.87 13.16 4.32
C PHE A 88 -13.19 14.07 5.35
N LYS A 89 -13.37 15.38 5.17
CA LYS A 89 -12.83 16.42 6.02
C LYS A 89 -13.14 16.15 7.49
N GLY A 90 -12.10 16.25 8.31
CA GLY A 90 -12.19 16.00 9.75
C GLY A 90 -12.05 14.54 10.17
N ALA A 91 -12.08 13.56 9.24
CA ALA A 91 -11.85 12.16 9.58
C ALA A 91 -10.42 11.90 10.08
N LYS A 92 -10.28 10.90 10.94
CA LYS A 92 -8.99 10.38 11.41
C LYS A 92 -8.99 8.86 11.34
N LEU A 93 -8.08 8.30 10.56
CA LEU A 93 -7.93 6.86 10.35
C LEU A 93 -6.45 6.48 10.12
N ASN A 94 -6.17 5.19 10.04
CA ASN A 94 -4.91 4.68 9.55
C ASN A 94 -5.12 3.63 8.46
N PHE A 95 -4.40 3.76 7.35
CA PHE A 95 -4.54 2.84 6.21
C PHE A 95 -4.10 1.41 6.57
N ALA A 96 -2.97 1.25 7.26
CA ALA A 96 -2.48 -0.06 7.67
C ALA A 96 -3.41 -0.73 8.69
N GLU A 97 -4.02 0.04 9.60
CA GLU A 97 -5.01 -0.49 10.57
C GLU A 97 -6.18 -1.19 9.86
N ASN A 98 -6.66 -0.58 8.77
CA ASN A 98 -7.74 -1.15 7.96
C ASN A 98 -7.32 -2.41 7.20
N LEU A 99 -6.09 -2.46 6.69
CA LEU A 99 -5.55 -3.64 5.99
C LEU A 99 -5.19 -4.79 6.95
N LEU A 100 -4.76 -4.45 8.17
CA LEU A 100 -4.30 -5.39 9.19
C LEU A 100 -5.39 -5.73 10.24
N LYS A 101 -6.66 -5.44 9.93
CA LYS A 101 -7.78 -5.67 10.86
C LYS A 101 -8.02 -7.14 11.19
N PHE A 102 -7.64 -8.05 10.29
CA PHE A 102 -7.74 -9.49 10.52
C PHE A 102 -6.41 -10.02 11.05
N ARG A 103 -6.49 -10.93 12.03
CA ARG A 103 -5.33 -11.55 12.70
C ARG A 103 -5.58 -13.05 12.91
N ASP A 104 -6.17 -13.68 11.91
CA ASP A 104 -6.57 -15.09 11.94
C ASP A 104 -5.73 -15.95 10.97
N ASN A 105 -5.99 -17.25 10.97
CA ASN A 105 -5.21 -18.24 10.22
C ASN A 105 -5.63 -18.36 8.74
N ARG A 106 -6.51 -17.49 8.23
CA ARG A 106 -6.82 -17.49 6.80
C ARG A 106 -5.63 -16.94 6.02
N THR A 107 -5.41 -17.48 4.83
CA THR A 107 -4.38 -17.00 3.91
C THR A 107 -4.63 -15.54 3.51
N ALA A 108 -3.63 -14.69 3.72
CA ALA A 108 -3.59 -13.31 3.25
C ALA A 108 -2.77 -13.18 1.97
N ILE A 109 -1.62 -13.85 1.90
CA ILE A 109 -0.67 -13.75 0.77
C ILE A 109 -0.35 -15.15 0.26
N ILE A 110 -0.33 -15.29 -1.06
CA ILE A 110 0.21 -16.46 -1.76
C ILE A 110 1.41 -15.97 -2.56
N GLU A 111 2.60 -16.34 -2.09
CA GLU A 111 3.85 -16.09 -2.80
C GLU A 111 4.12 -17.28 -3.73
N ALA A 112 4.17 -17.04 -5.04
CA ALA A 112 4.49 -18.04 -6.05
C ALA A 112 5.65 -17.55 -6.93
N GLY A 113 6.48 -18.47 -7.39
CA GLY A 113 7.62 -18.19 -8.28
C GLY A 113 7.89 -19.36 -9.20
N GLU A 114 8.78 -19.17 -10.17
CA GLU A 114 8.99 -20.09 -11.30
C GLU A 114 9.42 -21.51 -10.88
N ASP A 115 10.21 -21.64 -9.81
CA ASP A 115 10.79 -22.92 -9.37
C ASP A 115 10.56 -23.22 -7.88
N LYS A 116 9.46 -22.71 -7.31
CA LYS A 116 9.17 -22.90 -5.89
C LYS A 116 7.71 -23.24 -5.67
N GLU A 117 7.47 -24.20 -4.77
CA GLU A 117 6.14 -24.42 -4.22
C GLU A 117 5.59 -23.11 -3.62
N PRO A 118 4.31 -22.79 -3.85
CA PRO A 118 3.72 -21.59 -3.30
C PRO A 118 3.84 -21.54 -1.78
N ARG A 119 4.29 -20.40 -1.26
CA ARG A 119 4.27 -20.11 0.17
C ARG A 119 2.99 -19.37 0.52
N TYR A 120 2.31 -19.84 1.55
CA TYR A 120 1.10 -19.23 2.08
C TYR A 120 1.45 -18.48 3.36
N ILE A 121 1.00 -17.23 3.46
CA ILE A 121 1.18 -16.38 4.64
C ILE A 121 -0.20 -15.98 5.13
N THR A 122 -0.49 -16.25 6.39
CA THR A 122 -1.76 -15.96 7.05
C THR A 122 -1.90 -14.49 7.41
N PHE A 123 -3.12 -14.04 7.71
CA PHE A 123 -3.35 -12.70 8.26
C PHE A 123 -2.61 -12.48 9.59
N ALA A 124 -2.56 -13.48 10.46
CA ALA A 124 -1.81 -13.44 11.71
C ALA A 124 -0.30 -13.24 11.47
N GLU A 125 0.32 -14.02 10.57
CA GLU A 125 1.74 -13.89 10.23
C GLU A 125 2.05 -12.54 9.58
N MET A 126 1.20 -12.08 8.65
CA MET A 126 1.35 -10.77 8.01
C MET A 126 1.32 -9.63 9.04
N TYR A 127 0.45 -9.71 10.05
CA TYR A 127 0.40 -8.73 11.14
C TYR A 127 1.71 -8.74 11.94
N GLU A 128 2.19 -9.90 12.37
CA GLU A 128 3.42 -10.01 13.17
C GLU A 128 4.67 -9.55 12.41
N GLU A 129 4.79 -9.90 11.12
CA GLU A 129 5.86 -9.38 10.26
C GLU A 129 5.77 -7.84 10.17
N SER A 130 4.59 -7.30 9.85
CA SER A 130 4.40 -5.84 9.76
C SER A 130 4.70 -5.14 11.10
N LYS A 131 4.38 -5.79 12.24
CA LYS A 131 4.66 -5.30 13.60
C LYS A 131 6.15 -5.17 13.85
N LEU A 132 6.92 -6.18 13.47
CA LEU A 132 8.38 -6.16 13.59
C LEU A 132 9.01 -5.03 12.77
N TYR A 133 8.56 -4.83 11.52
CA TYR A 133 9.03 -3.73 10.68
C TYR A 133 8.68 -2.36 11.29
N ALA A 134 7.46 -2.19 11.80
CA ALA A 134 7.02 -0.93 12.41
C ALA A 134 7.86 -0.60 13.65
N ALA A 135 8.13 -1.59 14.51
CA ALA A 135 8.99 -1.43 15.67
C ALA A 135 10.43 -1.07 15.27
N ALA A 136 10.99 -1.73 14.25
CA ALA A 136 12.33 -1.44 13.75
C ALA A 136 12.43 -0.02 13.14
N PHE A 137 11.43 0.41 12.36
CA PHE A 137 11.36 1.77 11.80
C PHE A 137 11.25 2.83 12.90
N ARG A 138 10.42 2.62 13.92
CA ARG A 138 10.34 3.52 15.09
C ARG A 138 11.66 3.59 15.84
N LYS A 139 12.31 2.44 16.09
CA LYS A 139 13.61 2.39 16.78
C LYS A 139 14.71 3.09 15.99
N PHE A 140 14.70 2.94 14.67
CA PHE A 140 15.61 3.69 13.78
C PHE A 140 15.33 5.20 13.80
N GLY A 141 14.09 5.59 14.10
CA GLY A 141 13.68 6.98 14.27
C GLY A 141 12.88 7.55 13.10
N ILE A 142 12.22 6.70 12.32
CA ILE A 142 11.22 7.12 11.32
C ILE A 142 10.00 7.69 12.04
N LYS A 143 9.52 8.83 11.55
CA LYS A 143 8.39 9.57 12.09
C LYS A 143 7.34 9.81 11.01
N LYS A 144 6.18 10.27 11.43
CA LYS A 144 5.11 10.71 10.54
C LYS A 144 5.63 11.71 9.51
N GLY A 145 5.32 11.48 8.23
CA GLY A 145 5.75 12.30 7.11
C GLY A 145 7.14 11.97 6.54
N ASP A 146 7.96 11.15 7.22
CA ASP A 146 9.19 10.64 6.62
C ASP A 146 8.88 9.67 5.48
N VAL A 147 9.78 9.57 4.50
CA VAL A 147 9.58 8.71 3.33
C VAL A 147 10.44 7.45 3.41
N VAL A 148 9.82 6.29 3.21
CA VAL A 148 10.46 4.98 3.05
C VAL A 148 10.29 4.54 1.60
N ALA A 149 11.41 4.43 0.89
CA ALA A 149 11.44 4.02 -0.51
C ALA A 149 11.67 2.52 -0.65
N CYS A 150 11.07 1.94 -1.70
CA CYS A 150 11.18 0.54 -2.06
C CYS A 150 11.65 0.38 -3.51
N TYR A 151 12.63 -0.49 -3.70
CA TYR A 151 13.18 -0.86 -4.99
C TYR A 151 13.47 -2.37 -5.01
N VAL A 152 12.39 -3.15 -5.00
CA VAL A 152 12.36 -4.60 -4.79
C VAL A 152 11.49 -5.25 -5.87
N SER A 153 11.79 -6.51 -6.22
CA SER A 153 10.94 -7.35 -7.08
C SER A 153 9.65 -7.81 -6.38
N ASN A 154 8.83 -8.59 -7.07
CA ASN A 154 7.58 -9.10 -6.51
C ASN A 154 7.86 -10.07 -5.35
N ARG A 155 7.77 -9.57 -4.13
CA ARG A 155 8.19 -10.21 -2.87
C ARG A 155 7.19 -9.82 -1.77
N PRO A 156 6.97 -10.66 -0.74
CA PRO A 156 6.12 -10.30 0.38
C PRO A 156 6.72 -9.21 1.28
N GLU A 157 8.05 -9.13 1.41
CA GLU A 157 8.73 -8.21 2.32
C GLU A 157 8.37 -6.71 2.10
N PRO A 158 8.30 -6.18 0.86
CA PRO A 158 7.77 -4.85 0.58
C PRO A 158 6.37 -4.58 1.13
N LEU A 159 5.49 -5.59 1.19
CA LEU A 159 4.14 -5.42 1.70
C LEU A 159 4.16 -5.19 3.22
N PHE A 160 4.98 -5.96 3.95
CA PHE A 160 5.16 -5.78 5.40
C PHE A 160 5.77 -4.41 5.72
N ALA A 161 6.77 -4.00 4.93
CA ALA A 161 7.39 -2.69 5.05
C ALA A 161 6.41 -1.55 4.73
N MET A 162 5.55 -1.70 3.72
CA MET A 162 4.51 -0.71 3.39
C MET A 162 3.49 -0.60 4.54
N HIS A 163 3.00 -1.72 5.07
CA HIS A 163 2.09 -1.71 6.22
C HIS A 163 2.72 -1.03 7.44
N ALA A 164 3.98 -1.36 7.74
CA ALA A 164 4.74 -0.72 8.81
C ALA A 164 4.94 0.78 8.60
N THR A 165 5.25 1.20 7.37
CA THR A 165 5.43 2.61 7.01
C THR A 165 4.12 3.38 7.20
N ALA A 166 3.01 2.85 6.68
CA ALA A 166 1.71 3.46 6.81
C ALA A 166 1.18 3.45 8.26
N SER A 167 1.48 2.41 9.06
CA SER A 167 1.03 2.33 10.45
C SER A 167 1.67 3.41 11.33
N ILE A 168 2.89 3.84 11.03
CA ILE A 168 3.59 4.91 11.77
C ILE A 168 3.34 6.31 11.18
N GLY A 169 2.46 6.44 10.19
CA GLY A 169 2.14 7.69 9.50
C GLY A 169 3.25 8.21 8.58
N ALA A 170 4.26 7.37 8.29
CA ALA A 170 5.26 7.64 7.27
C ALA A 170 4.67 7.40 5.87
N ILE A 171 5.39 7.83 4.86
CA ILE A 171 4.98 7.80 3.46
C ILE A 171 5.78 6.71 2.75
N TRP A 172 5.08 5.80 2.08
CA TRP A 172 5.69 4.77 1.27
C TRP A 172 5.96 5.28 -0.15
N THR A 173 6.96 4.76 -0.85
CA THR A 173 7.08 4.98 -2.30
C THR A 173 7.80 3.81 -2.93
N GLY A 174 7.41 3.42 -4.14
CA GLY A 174 7.96 2.26 -4.83
C GLY A 174 8.46 2.57 -6.24
N ALA A 175 9.52 1.87 -6.65
CA ALA A 175 9.93 1.78 -8.05
C ALA A 175 10.12 0.31 -8.44
N LEU A 176 9.73 -0.04 -9.66
CA LEU A 176 9.94 -1.39 -10.20
C LEU A 176 11.44 -1.63 -10.43
N PRO A 177 11.99 -2.79 -10.05
CA PRO A 177 13.44 -3.07 -10.09
C PRO A 177 13.98 -3.20 -11.52
N LEU A 178 13.08 -3.29 -12.51
CA LEU A 178 13.40 -3.28 -13.94
C LEU A 178 13.83 -1.90 -14.43
N PHE A 179 13.52 -0.82 -13.71
CA PHE A 179 13.98 0.50 -14.10
C PHE A 179 15.51 0.64 -13.96
N GLY A 180 16.08 1.55 -14.73
CA GLY A 180 17.48 1.93 -14.58
C GLY A 180 17.69 2.80 -13.33
N ALA A 181 18.91 2.81 -12.80
CA ALA A 181 19.27 3.60 -11.62
C ALA A 181 18.89 5.08 -11.78
N GLN A 182 19.19 5.70 -12.93
CA GLN A 182 18.84 7.09 -13.21
C GLN A 182 17.33 7.38 -13.16
N ALA A 183 16.51 6.46 -13.69
CA ALA A 183 15.05 6.63 -13.70
C ALA A 183 14.47 6.60 -12.28
N VAL A 184 14.99 5.70 -11.43
CA VAL A 184 14.61 5.60 -10.02
C VAL A 184 15.10 6.83 -9.25
N LEU A 185 16.36 7.23 -9.46
CA LEU A 185 16.96 8.39 -8.84
C LEU A 185 16.16 9.69 -9.09
N ASN A 186 15.70 9.90 -10.32
CA ASN A 186 14.90 11.08 -10.69
C ASN A 186 13.57 11.16 -9.92
N ARG A 187 12.98 10.01 -9.54
CA ARG A 187 11.77 9.95 -8.71
C ARG A 187 12.11 10.17 -7.24
N LEU A 188 13.11 9.45 -6.72
CA LEU A 188 13.45 9.49 -5.30
C LEU A 188 14.01 10.84 -4.85
N LYS A 189 14.69 11.60 -5.73
CA LYS A 189 15.14 12.97 -5.42
C LYS A 189 14.01 13.93 -5.04
N GLN A 190 12.81 13.74 -5.59
CA GLN A 190 11.66 14.62 -5.33
C GLN A 190 11.07 14.42 -3.93
N VAL A 191 11.24 13.22 -3.36
CA VAL A 191 10.62 12.81 -2.10
C VAL A 191 11.63 12.59 -0.97
N SER A 192 12.93 12.63 -1.28
CA SER A 192 14.04 12.59 -0.30
C SER A 192 13.89 11.49 0.77
N PRO A 193 13.82 10.20 0.38
CA PRO A 193 13.60 9.11 1.32
C PRO A 193 14.74 8.96 2.31
N ARG A 194 14.40 8.59 3.56
CA ARG A 194 15.36 8.29 4.62
C ARG A 194 15.79 6.83 4.61
N ILE A 195 14.91 5.92 4.20
CA ILE A 195 15.19 4.49 4.04
C ILE A 195 15.01 4.09 2.59
N LEU A 196 15.92 3.25 2.08
CA LEU A 196 15.76 2.51 0.83
C LEU A 196 15.74 1.01 1.13
N LEU A 197 14.57 0.38 1.02
CA LEU A 197 14.41 -1.07 1.02
C LEU A 197 14.65 -1.59 -0.41
N THR A 198 15.52 -2.58 -0.55
CA THR A 198 15.90 -3.14 -1.86
C THR A 198 16.21 -4.63 -1.75
N ILE A 199 16.58 -5.26 -2.86
CA ILE A 199 16.92 -6.68 -2.95
C ILE A 199 18.31 -6.81 -3.56
N ASP A 200 19.06 -7.85 -3.22
CA ASP A 200 20.39 -8.04 -3.78
C ASP A 200 20.37 -8.46 -5.25
N ARG A 201 19.36 -9.22 -5.67
CA ARG A 201 19.16 -9.71 -7.05
C ARG A 201 17.75 -10.27 -7.23
N PHE A 202 17.32 -10.46 -8.47
CA PHE A 202 16.07 -11.17 -8.77
C PHE A 202 16.13 -11.84 -10.15
N PRO A 203 15.35 -12.92 -10.37
CA PRO A 203 15.26 -13.56 -11.69
C PRO A 203 14.44 -12.70 -12.67
N ASN A 204 14.87 -12.65 -13.92
CA ASN A 204 14.15 -12.05 -15.04
C ASN A 204 14.31 -12.96 -16.27
N ASP A 205 13.27 -13.73 -16.57
CA ASP A 205 13.30 -14.80 -17.58
C ASP A 205 14.46 -15.78 -17.34
N ARG A 206 15.49 -15.75 -18.19
CA ARG A 206 16.65 -16.65 -18.14
C ARG A 206 17.87 -16.04 -17.45
N GLU A 207 17.78 -14.80 -17.00
CA GLU A 207 18.92 -14.06 -16.45
C GLU A 207 18.64 -13.61 -15.00
N GLU A 208 19.69 -13.62 -14.18
CA GLU A 208 19.64 -13.08 -12.83
C GLU A 208 20.15 -11.64 -12.85
N ILE A 209 19.30 -10.69 -12.44
CA ILE A 209 19.67 -9.27 -12.41
C ILE A 209 20.30 -8.96 -11.06
N ASP A 210 21.59 -8.61 -11.06
CA ASP A 210 22.28 -8.06 -9.88
C ASP A 210 21.90 -6.60 -9.67
N MET A 211 21.42 -6.30 -8.46
CA MET A 211 20.92 -4.97 -8.10
C MET A 211 21.96 -4.15 -7.36
N LEU A 212 22.98 -4.78 -6.76
CA LEU A 212 23.96 -4.09 -5.91
C LEU A 212 24.67 -2.92 -6.62
N PRO A 213 25.12 -3.05 -7.90
CA PRO A 213 25.73 -1.92 -8.61
C PRO A 213 24.76 -0.74 -8.79
N LYS A 214 23.49 -1.02 -9.13
CA LYS A 214 22.45 0.00 -9.29
C LYS A 214 22.15 0.70 -7.96
N ILE A 215 22.10 -0.06 -6.86
CA ILE A 215 21.85 0.48 -5.51
C ILE A 215 23.00 1.41 -5.11
N GLN A 216 24.25 1.02 -5.37
CA GLN A 216 25.42 1.85 -5.08
C GLN A 216 25.34 3.19 -5.83
N GLU A 217 25.03 3.16 -7.13
CA GLU A 217 24.85 4.37 -7.94
C GLU A 217 23.76 5.30 -7.37
N ILE A 218 22.60 4.75 -7.02
CA ILE A 218 21.47 5.51 -6.46
C ILE A 218 21.88 6.17 -5.14
N VAL A 219 22.45 5.41 -4.20
CA VAL A 219 22.75 5.88 -2.83
C VAL A 219 23.87 6.93 -2.82
N ASN A 220 24.82 6.83 -3.75
CA ASN A 220 25.86 7.85 -3.95
C ASN A 220 25.30 9.20 -4.43
N ASN A 221 24.17 9.18 -5.12
CA ASN A 221 23.51 10.37 -5.67
C ASN A 221 22.26 10.81 -4.88
N LEU A 222 21.99 10.16 -3.74
CA LEU A 222 20.81 10.39 -2.91
C LEU A 222 21.22 10.48 -1.42
N PRO A 223 21.78 11.62 -0.99
CA PRO A 223 22.33 11.78 0.37
C PRO A 223 21.25 11.71 1.46
N SER A 224 19.97 11.93 1.12
CA SER A 224 18.84 11.81 2.05
C SER A 224 18.69 10.41 2.64
N VAL A 225 19.15 9.37 1.93
CA VAL A 225 19.08 8.00 2.41
C VAL A 225 20.05 7.83 3.57
N GLU A 226 19.49 7.60 4.75
CA GLU A 226 20.20 7.33 6.00
C GLU A 226 20.43 5.83 6.20
N LYS A 227 19.57 4.97 5.63
CA LYS A 227 19.69 3.51 5.73
C LYS A 227 19.30 2.80 4.43
N VAL A 228 20.11 1.81 4.04
CA VAL A 228 19.79 0.90 2.94
C VAL A 228 19.56 -0.49 3.51
N ILE A 229 18.38 -1.05 3.28
CA ILE A 229 17.99 -2.36 3.80
C ILE A 229 17.93 -3.32 2.61
N ILE A 230 18.77 -4.34 2.61
CA ILE A 230 18.88 -5.30 1.51
C ILE A 230 18.19 -6.61 1.92
N ILE A 231 17.17 -7.00 1.15
CA ILE A 231 16.52 -8.30 1.26
C ILE A 231 17.41 -9.34 0.57
N PRO A 232 17.88 -10.38 1.28
CA PRO A 232 18.63 -11.45 0.66
C PRO A 232 17.69 -12.38 -0.13
N SER A 233 17.85 -12.45 -1.45
CA SER A 233 17.00 -13.30 -2.30
C SER A 233 17.31 -14.80 -2.20
N LYS A 234 18.52 -15.17 -1.79
CA LYS A 234 18.97 -16.55 -1.52
C LYS A 234 19.78 -16.63 -0.23
N LYS A 235 20.06 -17.84 0.27
CA LYS A 235 20.86 -18.03 1.49
C LYS A 235 22.28 -17.50 1.31
N GLU A 236 22.89 -17.77 0.15
CA GLU A 236 24.25 -17.31 -0.17
C GLU A 236 24.35 -15.79 -0.35
N SER A 237 23.23 -15.09 -0.55
CA SER A 237 23.22 -13.63 -0.70
C SER A 237 23.79 -12.91 0.53
N LYS A 238 23.70 -13.51 1.72
CA LYS A 238 24.29 -12.98 2.95
C LYS A 238 25.82 -13.02 2.99
N LEU A 239 26.45 -13.74 2.07
CA LEU A 239 27.92 -13.80 1.94
C LEU A 239 28.48 -12.69 1.06
N LYS A 240 27.62 -11.94 0.35
CA LYS A 240 28.05 -10.84 -0.52
C LYS A 240 28.56 -9.67 0.33
N ASP A 241 29.64 -9.06 -0.13
CA ASP A 241 30.14 -7.81 0.47
C ASP A 241 29.25 -6.62 0.05
N ILE A 242 28.60 -6.02 1.04
CA ILE A 242 27.74 -4.84 0.87
C ILE A 242 28.39 -3.56 1.44
N SER A 243 29.63 -3.65 1.94
CA SER A 243 30.35 -2.53 2.60
C SER A 243 30.55 -1.31 1.68
N ASN A 244 30.60 -1.54 0.36
CA ASN A 244 30.68 -0.50 -0.66
C ASN A 244 29.37 0.31 -0.85
N ILE A 245 28.26 -0.13 -0.25
CA ILE A 245 26.98 0.58 -0.23
C ILE A 245 26.86 1.28 1.12
N ARG A 246 26.89 2.62 1.10
CA ARG A 246 26.79 3.45 2.30
C ARG A 246 25.55 3.09 3.13
N ASN A 247 25.76 2.95 4.45
CA ASN A 247 24.71 2.66 5.44
C ASN A 247 23.84 1.43 5.10
N SER A 248 24.41 0.42 4.44
CA SER A 248 23.71 -0.81 4.13
C SER A 248 23.70 -1.81 5.29
N CYS A 249 22.67 -2.65 5.33
CA CYS A 249 22.63 -3.86 6.15
C CYS A 249 21.63 -4.84 5.54
N PHE A 250 21.71 -6.11 5.96
CA PHE A 250 20.68 -7.08 5.59
C PHE A 250 19.40 -6.87 6.39
N LEU A 251 18.27 -7.28 5.81
CA LEU A 251 16.96 -7.12 6.41
C LEU A 251 16.86 -7.69 7.82
N ASP A 252 17.35 -8.91 8.06
CA ASP A 252 17.27 -9.54 9.37
C ASP A 252 18.11 -8.83 10.44
N GLU A 253 19.20 -8.18 10.04
CA GLU A 253 19.98 -7.33 10.95
C GLU A 253 19.22 -6.06 11.32
N PHE A 254 18.55 -5.44 10.35
CA PHE A 254 17.73 -4.25 10.60
C PHE A 254 16.54 -4.55 11.52
N LEU A 255 15.84 -5.66 11.28
CA LEU A 255 14.64 -6.01 12.05
C LEU A 255 14.92 -6.32 13.52
N LYS A 256 16.16 -6.70 13.87
CA LYS A 256 16.57 -6.84 15.29
C LYS A 256 16.40 -5.55 16.10
N LEU A 257 16.41 -4.38 15.46
CA LEU A 257 16.13 -3.10 16.13
C LEU A 257 14.70 -3.05 16.72
N GLY A 258 13.76 -3.78 16.13
CA GLY A 258 12.37 -3.82 16.59
C GLY A 258 12.12 -4.75 17.76
N ILE A 259 13.12 -5.53 18.19
CA ILE A 259 13.04 -6.46 19.31
C ILE A 259 13.60 -5.77 20.56
N ASP A 260 12.83 -5.76 21.63
CA ASP A 260 13.26 -5.16 22.90
C ASP A 260 14.27 -6.05 23.65
N GLU A 261 14.80 -5.55 24.77
CA GLU A 261 15.78 -6.26 25.60
C GLU A 261 15.26 -7.59 26.18
N LYS A 262 13.94 -7.76 26.24
CA LYS A 262 13.27 -8.98 26.71
C LYS A 262 12.95 -9.96 25.58
N GLY A 263 13.35 -9.64 24.34
CA GLY A 263 13.04 -10.45 23.17
C GLY A 263 11.60 -10.30 22.65
N SER A 264 10.86 -9.28 23.12
CA SER A 264 9.48 -9.01 22.74
C SER A 264 9.40 -7.90 21.70
N ILE A 265 8.37 -7.94 20.85
CA ILE A 265 8.10 -6.90 19.86
C ILE A 265 6.98 -6.02 20.45
N PRO A 266 7.16 -4.69 20.55
CA PRO A 266 6.10 -3.79 21.00
C PRO A 266 4.84 -3.93 20.15
N GLU A 267 3.67 -3.72 20.77
CA GLU A 267 2.41 -3.72 20.03
C GLU A 267 2.36 -2.61 18.98
N MET A 268 1.67 -2.89 17.86
CA MET A 268 1.58 -1.93 16.78
C MET A 268 0.64 -0.79 17.16
N GLU A 269 1.20 0.39 17.41
CA GLU A 269 0.43 1.64 17.45
C GLU A 269 0.16 2.15 16.05
N PHE A 270 -1.09 2.53 15.75
CA PHE A 270 -1.51 3.08 14.47
C PHE A 270 -1.68 4.60 14.56
N GLU A 271 -0.79 5.34 13.90
CA GLU A 271 -0.83 6.80 13.85
C GLU A 271 -2.09 7.27 13.11
N GLN A 272 -2.96 7.99 13.81
CA GLN A 272 -4.23 8.45 13.25
C GLN A 272 -4.02 9.73 12.44
N VAL A 273 -4.21 9.64 11.14
CA VAL A 273 -3.94 10.72 10.16
C VAL A 273 -5.23 11.19 9.50
N SER A 274 -5.21 12.37 8.88
CA SER A 274 -6.36 12.84 8.09
C SER A 274 -6.58 11.94 6.87
N PHE A 275 -7.78 11.97 6.31
CA PHE A 275 -8.10 11.23 5.09
C PHE A 275 -7.13 11.54 3.93
N SER A 276 -6.75 12.81 3.79
CA SER A 276 -5.83 13.28 2.74
C SER A 276 -4.34 13.06 3.06
N HIS A 277 -3.99 12.39 4.15
CA HIS A 277 -2.59 12.10 4.46
C HIS A 277 -1.99 11.15 3.42
N PRO A 278 -0.84 11.48 2.81
CA PRO A 278 -0.24 10.65 1.78
C PRO A 278 0.22 9.31 2.36
N VAL A 279 -0.21 8.22 1.72
CA VAL A 279 0.22 6.86 2.05
C VAL A 279 1.29 6.37 1.08
N SER A 280 1.15 6.68 -0.22
CA SER A 280 2.11 6.42 -1.28
C SER A 280 2.01 7.41 -2.43
#